data_AF-A0A1Y0CHC7-F1
#
_entry.id   AF-A0A1Y0CHC7-F1
#
_cell.length_a   1.000
_cell.length_b   1.000
_cell.length_c   1.000
_cell.angle_alpha   90.00
_cell.angle_beta   90.00
_cell.angle_gamma   90.00
#
_symmetry.space_group_name_H-M   'P 1'
#
loop_
_entity.id
_entity.type
_entity.pdbx_description
1 polymer ?
#
loop_
_entity_poly.entity_id
_entity_poly.type
_entity_poly.pdbx_seq_one_letter_code
_entity_poly.pdbx_strand_id
1 'polypeptide(L)'
;MTDPDLAKLSEAADQCGIPADVLKIMAADDLLPQVVRGRAGHVYFPRHSIPTWEQCIKLLEEQRDRHLRRAAAMLRRLETELEAVGNDINEAREQPRQTLGIDLMSFGHWPYQRGASLVQGQPIINSALEQFALERLAIVRYHDAYLDALASEGRKEP
;
A
#
# COMPACT_ATOMS: atom_id res chain seq x y z
N MET A 1 2.51 -26.92 23.16
CA MET A 1 1.07 -27.17 23.32
C MET A 1 0.35 -25.92 22.85
N THR A 2 -0.42 -26.03 21.76
CA THR A 2 -1.39 -25.00 21.38
C THR A 2 -2.45 -24.93 22.47
N ASP A 3 -2.70 -23.73 22.98
CA ASP A 3 -3.82 -23.47 23.89
C ASP A 3 -5.11 -23.98 23.21
N PRO A 4 -5.95 -24.83 23.86
CA PRO A 4 -7.15 -25.40 23.25
C PRO A 4 -8.12 -24.34 22.70
N ASP A 5 -8.02 -23.09 23.16
CA ASP A 5 -8.87 -21.98 22.71
C ASP A 5 -8.35 -21.26 21.45
N LEU A 6 -7.21 -21.68 20.90
CA LEU A 6 -6.63 -21.12 19.67
C LEU A 6 -6.92 -22.02 18.45
N ALA A 7 -7.53 -21.44 17.42
CA ALA A 7 -7.67 -22.01 16.09
C ALA A 7 -6.43 -21.71 15.24
N LYS A 8 -6.01 -22.70 14.45
CA LYS A 8 -5.00 -22.50 13.40
C LYS A 8 -5.59 -21.68 12.25
N LEU A 9 -4.72 -21.07 11.44
CA LEU A 9 -5.11 -20.34 10.24
C LEU A 9 -6.07 -21.11 9.32
N SER A 10 -5.84 -22.42 9.10
CA SER A 10 -6.73 -23.26 8.27
C SER A 10 -8.11 -23.44 8.90
N GLU A 11 -8.17 -23.69 10.21
CA GLU A 11 -9.45 -23.83 10.93
C GLU A 11 -10.24 -22.50 10.92
N ALA A 12 -9.54 -21.38 11.07
CA ALA A 12 -10.15 -20.05 10.96
C ALA A 12 -10.66 -19.78 9.54
N ALA A 13 -9.89 -20.17 8.51
CA ALA A 13 -10.28 -20.07 7.10
C ALA A 13 -11.58 -20.84 6.83
N ASP A 14 -11.65 -22.08 7.29
CA ASP A 14 -12.84 -22.92 7.13
C ASP A 14 -14.06 -22.30 7.84
N GLN A 15 -13.88 -21.81 9.07
CA GLN A 15 -14.96 -21.23 9.86
C GLN A 15 -15.48 -19.89 9.28
N CYS A 16 -14.58 -19.00 8.86
CA CYS A 16 -14.96 -17.69 8.33
C CYS A 16 -15.31 -17.72 6.83
N GLY A 17 -14.95 -18.78 6.09
CA GLY A 17 -15.17 -18.89 4.65
C GLY A 17 -14.24 -18.03 3.79
N ILE A 18 -13.08 -17.63 4.32
CA ILE A 18 -12.06 -16.84 3.60
C ILE A 18 -10.84 -17.72 3.34
N PRO A 19 -10.22 -17.69 2.14
CA PRO A 19 -9.03 -18.48 1.87
C PRO A 19 -7.90 -18.21 2.89
N ALA A 20 -7.19 -19.26 3.30
CA ALA A 20 -6.13 -19.15 4.30
C ALA A 20 -5.02 -18.17 3.88
N ASP A 21 -4.69 -18.10 2.59
CA ASP A 21 -3.70 -17.15 2.07
C ASP A 21 -4.17 -15.70 2.17
N VAL A 22 -5.47 -15.44 1.99
CA VAL A 22 -6.06 -14.11 2.18
C VAL A 22 -6.03 -13.73 3.67
N LEU A 23 -6.43 -14.64 4.57
CA LEU A 23 -6.30 -14.39 6.01
C LEU A 23 -4.85 -14.14 6.44
N LYS A 24 -3.89 -14.84 5.81
CA LYS A 24 -2.46 -14.63 6.05
C LYS A 24 -2.02 -13.23 5.62
N ILE A 25 -2.49 -12.75 4.46
CA ILE A 25 -2.25 -11.37 3.99
C ILE A 25 -2.79 -10.36 5.02
N MET A 26 -4.05 -10.54 5.43
CA MET A 26 -4.71 -9.64 6.39
C MET A 26 -4.01 -9.65 7.76
N ALA A 27 -3.59 -10.81 8.25
CA ALA A 27 -2.86 -10.95 9.50
C ALA A 27 -1.44 -10.37 9.43
N ALA A 28 -0.75 -10.52 8.29
CA ALA A 28 0.59 -10.00 8.11
C ALA A 28 0.63 -8.46 8.16
N ASP A 29 -0.41 -7.83 7.62
CA ASP A 29 -0.57 -6.38 7.53
C ASP A 29 -1.42 -5.81 8.70
N ASP A 30 -1.59 -6.60 9.78
CA ASP A 30 -2.25 -6.25 11.05
C ASP A 30 -3.71 -5.72 10.91
N LEU A 31 -4.44 -6.19 9.91
CA LEU A 31 -5.88 -5.88 9.74
C LEU A 31 -6.78 -6.64 10.72
N LEU A 32 -6.24 -7.68 11.36
CA LEU A 32 -6.95 -8.58 12.26
C LEU A 32 -6.32 -8.48 13.66
N PRO A 33 -6.73 -7.51 14.49
CA PRO A 33 -6.06 -7.21 15.76
C PRO A 33 -6.13 -8.35 16.78
N GLN A 34 -7.09 -9.26 16.64
CA GLN A 34 -7.24 -10.43 17.50
C GLN A 34 -6.24 -11.56 17.19
N VAL A 35 -5.47 -11.46 16.10
CA VAL A 35 -4.50 -12.50 15.72
C VAL A 35 -3.41 -12.65 16.76
N VAL A 36 -3.14 -13.89 17.14
CA VAL A 36 -2.03 -14.26 18.03
C VAL A 36 -0.92 -14.87 17.20
N ARG A 37 0.30 -14.32 17.31
CA ARG A 37 1.49 -14.86 16.63
C ARG A 37 2.24 -15.81 17.57
N GLY A 38 2.36 -17.07 17.15
CA GLY A 38 3.10 -18.09 17.90
C GLY A 38 4.62 -17.98 17.73
N ARG A 39 5.36 -18.83 18.46
CA ARG A 39 6.81 -19.00 18.26
C ARG A 39 7.04 -19.51 16.83
N ALA A 40 7.88 -18.81 16.06
CA ALA A 40 8.12 -18.98 14.62
C ALA A 40 7.11 -18.31 13.65
N GLY A 41 6.25 -17.39 14.13
CA GLY A 41 5.43 -16.56 13.24
C GLY A 41 4.17 -17.24 12.69
N HIS A 42 3.81 -18.41 13.22
CA HIS A 42 2.52 -19.04 12.95
C HIS A 42 1.37 -18.13 13.42
N VAL A 43 0.34 -18.01 12.60
CA VAL A 43 -0.85 -17.20 12.85
C VAL A 43 -1.93 -18.08 13.49
N TYR A 44 -2.45 -17.63 14.63
CA TYR A 44 -3.54 -18.26 15.37
C TYR A 44 -4.65 -17.25 15.63
N PHE A 45 -5.88 -17.75 15.80
CA PHE A 45 -7.06 -16.96 16.12
C PHE A 45 -7.69 -17.50 17.40
N PRO A 46 -8.08 -16.65 18.37
CA PRO A 46 -8.98 -17.08 19.44
C PRO A 46 -10.31 -17.53 18.83
N ARG A 47 -10.79 -18.73 19.19
CA ARG A 47 -11.96 -19.37 18.55
C ARG A 47 -13.22 -18.49 18.58
N HIS A 48 -13.39 -17.75 19.66
CA HIS A 48 -14.54 -16.86 19.88
C HIS A 48 -14.44 -15.52 19.13
N SER A 49 -13.31 -15.22 18.50
CA SER A 49 -13.07 -13.94 17.79
C SER A 49 -12.66 -14.12 16.33
N ILE A 50 -12.91 -15.29 15.75
CA ILE A 50 -12.70 -15.49 14.30
C ILE A 50 -13.66 -14.55 13.56
N PRO A 51 -13.14 -13.70 12.65
CA PRO A 51 -13.98 -12.74 11.93
C PRO A 51 -14.99 -13.46 11.04
N THR A 52 -16.11 -12.81 10.75
CA THR A 52 -17.06 -13.30 9.73
C THR A 52 -16.53 -13.01 8.33
N TRP A 53 -17.08 -13.71 7.33
CA TRP A 53 -16.80 -13.43 5.92
C TRP A 53 -17.03 -11.94 5.59
N GLU A 54 -18.19 -11.40 5.96
CA GLU A 54 -18.55 -9.99 5.73
C GLU A 54 -17.55 -9.02 6.35
N GLN A 55 -17.08 -9.30 7.57
CA GLN A 55 -16.06 -8.49 8.23
C GLN A 55 -14.75 -8.50 7.46
N CYS A 56 -14.32 -9.67 6.97
CA CYS A 56 -13.11 -9.80 6.17
C CYS A 56 -13.21 -9.06 4.83
N ILE A 57 -14.34 -9.20 4.12
CA ILE A 57 -14.58 -8.48 2.85
C ILE A 57 -14.52 -6.98 3.05
N LYS A 58 -15.20 -6.47 4.09
CA LYS A 58 -15.19 -5.05 4.41
C LYS A 58 -13.77 -4.54 4.70
N LEU A 59 -12.98 -5.27 5.48
CA LEU A 59 -11.59 -4.90 5.78
C LEU A 59 -10.71 -4.89 4.53
N LEU A 60 -10.88 -5.87 3.62
CA LEU A 60 -10.15 -5.92 2.36
C LEU A 60 -10.53 -4.76 1.44
N GLU A 61 -11.82 -4.44 1.35
CA GLU A 61 -12.33 -3.29 0.59
C GLU A 61 -11.77 -1.97 1.12
N GLU A 62 -11.85 -1.75 2.43
CA GLU A 62 -11.33 -0.54 3.09
C GLU A 62 -9.81 -0.39 2.90
N GLN A 63 -9.06 -1.49 2.99
CA GLN A 63 -7.62 -1.48 2.77
C GLN A 63 -7.27 -1.20 1.31
N ARG A 64 -7.99 -1.82 0.35
CA ARG A 64 -7.82 -1.54 -1.08
C ARG A 64 -8.07 -0.07 -1.38
N ASP A 65 -9.18 0.48 -0.87
CA ASP A 65 -9.54 1.88 -1.07
C ASP A 65 -8.52 2.84 -0.44
N ARG A 66 -7.98 2.50 0.73
CA ARG A 66 -6.90 3.26 1.37
C ARG A 66 -5.68 3.38 0.45
N HIS A 67 -5.25 2.29 -0.17
CA HIS A 67 -4.13 2.31 -1.11
C HIS A 67 -4.46 3.09 -2.40
N LEU A 68 -5.67 2.96 -2.93
CA LEU A 68 -6.13 3.76 -4.07
C LEU A 68 -6.10 5.26 -3.78
N ARG A 69 -6.57 5.69 -2.61
CA ARG A 69 -6.53 7.11 -2.19
C ARG A 69 -5.11 7.63 -2.05
N ARG A 70 -4.19 6.82 -1.51
CA ARG A 70 -2.77 7.17 -1.39
C ARG A 70 -2.10 7.28 -2.76
N ALA A 71 -2.33 6.32 -3.65
CA ALA A 71 -1.83 6.38 -5.03
C ALA A 71 -2.36 7.63 -5.76
N ALA A 72 -3.64 7.95 -5.62
CA ALA A 72 -4.22 9.16 -6.22
C ALA A 72 -3.61 10.46 -5.65
N ALA A 73 -3.29 10.49 -4.35
CA ALA A 73 -2.60 11.63 -3.74
C ALA A 73 -1.16 11.77 -4.27
N MET A 74 -0.44 10.65 -4.44
CA MET A 74 0.91 10.67 -5.02
C MET A 74 0.90 11.10 -6.48
N LEU A 75 -0.09 10.66 -7.26
CA LEU A 75 -0.24 11.08 -8.65
C LEU A 75 -0.46 12.60 -8.75
N ARG A 76 -1.36 13.18 -7.95
CA ARG A 76 -1.55 14.64 -7.91
C ARG A 76 -0.28 15.39 -7.55
N ARG A 77 0.52 14.85 -6.63
CA ARG A 77 1.82 15.43 -6.29
C ARG A 77 2.76 15.40 -7.51
N LEU A 78 2.86 14.28 -8.20
CA LEU A 78 3.67 14.16 -9.41
C LEU A 78 3.23 15.15 -10.50
N GLU A 79 1.93 15.35 -10.67
CA GLU A 79 1.38 16.33 -11.62
C GLU A 79 1.86 17.75 -11.29
N THR A 80 1.78 18.18 -10.01
CA THR A 80 2.27 19.50 -9.57
C THR A 80 3.76 19.66 -9.82
N GLU A 81 4.56 18.64 -9.53
CA GLU A 81 6.03 18.71 -9.70
C GLU A 81 6.41 18.76 -11.19
N LEU A 82 5.68 18.03 -12.05
CA LEU A 82 5.86 18.09 -13.51
C LEU A 82 5.42 19.43 -14.10
N GLU A 83 4.35 20.03 -13.57
CA GLU A 83 3.91 21.37 -13.95
C GLU A 83 4.98 22.42 -13.63
N ALA A 84 5.59 22.35 -12.45
CA ALA A 84 6.69 23.26 -12.06
C ALA A 84 7.88 23.15 -13.02
N VAL A 85 8.30 21.93 -13.36
CA VAL A 85 9.35 21.70 -14.37
C VAL A 85 8.95 22.24 -15.74
N GLY A 86 7.68 22.07 -16.14
CA GLY A 86 7.15 22.61 -17.38
C GLY A 86 7.21 24.14 -17.43
N ASN A 87 6.93 24.80 -16.30
CA ASN A 87 7.04 26.26 -16.18
C ASN A 87 8.48 26.73 -16.34
N ASP A 88 9.44 26.08 -15.67
CA ASP A 88 10.87 26.39 -15.80
C ASP A 88 11.38 26.24 -17.24
N ILE A 89 10.90 25.23 -17.98
CA ILE A 89 11.23 25.03 -19.39
C ILE A 89 10.70 26.19 -20.24
N ASN A 90 9.45 26.62 -20.01
CA ASN A 90 8.86 27.73 -20.74
C ASN A 90 9.59 29.04 -20.43
N GLU A 91 9.90 29.31 -19.16
CA GLU A 91 10.67 30.49 -18.76
C GLU A 91 12.06 30.51 -19.41
N ALA A 92 12.78 29.39 -19.43
CA ALA A 92 14.08 29.29 -20.08
C ALA A 92 14.01 29.60 -21.59
N ARG A 93 12.89 29.28 -22.25
CA ARG A 93 12.66 29.61 -23.67
C ARG A 93 12.36 31.09 -23.88
N GLU A 94 11.58 31.69 -22.98
CA GLU A 94 11.23 33.11 -23.02
C GLU A 94 12.42 34.01 -22.65
N GLN A 95 13.28 33.55 -21.74
CA GLN A 95 14.37 34.30 -21.15
C GLN A 95 15.72 33.55 -21.26
N PRO A 96 16.24 33.31 -22.47
CA PRO A 96 17.37 32.40 -22.71
C PRO A 96 18.72 32.83 -22.13
N ARG A 97 18.82 34.04 -21.58
CA ARG A 97 20.04 34.57 -20.94
C ARG A 97 20.00 34.48 -19.41
N GLN A 98 18.88 34.06 -18.82
CA GLN A 98 18.74 33.90 -17.38
C GLN A 98 19.17 32.50 -16.94
N THR A 99 19.35 32.33 -15.63
CA THR A 99 19.65 31.03 -15.03
C THR A 99 18.46 30.09 -15.21
N LEU A 100 18.72 28.81 -15.42
CA LEU A 100 17.68 27.78 -15.49
C LEU A 100 16.98 27.65 -14.12
N GLY A 101 15.66 27.45 -14.17
CA GLY A 101 14.84 27.31 -12.97
C GLY A 101 15.21 26.09 -12.11
N ILE A 102 14.90 26.21 -10.82
CA ILE A 102 15.34 25.26 -9.79
C ILE A 102 14.69 23.90 -10.00
N ASP A 103 13.40 23.84 -10.35
CA ASP A 103 12.64 22.60 -10.45
C ASP A 103 13.14 21.76 -11.63
N LEU A 104 13.43 22.40 -12.76
CA LEU A 104 14.11 21.77 -13.90
C LEU A 104 15.51 21.26 -13.51
N MET A 105 16.30 22.09 -12.82
CA MET A 105 17.68 21.74 -12.46
C MET A 105 17.77 20.65 -11.39
N SER A 106 16.74 20.47 -10.57
CA SER A 106 16.70 19.49 -9.49
C SER A 106 15.89 18.24 -9.83
N PHE A 107 15.24 18.19 -11.00
CA PHE A 107 14.53 17.03 -11.51
C PHE A 107 15.41 15.76 -11.47
N GLY A 108 14.91 14.68 -10.87
CA GLY A 108 15.58 13.38 -10.81
C GLY A 108 16.81 13.28 -9.89
N HIS A 109 17.19 14.33 -9.14
CA HIS A 109 18.35 14.28 -8.27
C HIS A 109 18.11 13.39 -7.02
N TRP A 110 19.06 12.50 -6.74
CA TRP A 110 19.06 11.64 -5.56
C TRP A 110 19.72 12.34 -4.35
N PRO A 111 19.21 12.16 -3.11
CA PRO A 111 19.83 12.74 -1.91
C PRO A 111 21.25 12.24 -1.61
N TYR A 112 21.75 11.19 -2.30
CA TYR A 112 23.14 10.73 -2.19
C TYR A 112 24.15 11.56 -2.97
N GLN A 113 23.71 12.46 -3.86
CA GLN A 113 24.60 13.46 -4.45
C GLN A 113 24.80 14.63 -3.47
N ARG A 114 25.60 14.38 -2.42
CA ARG A 114 26.09 15.40 -1.47
C ARG A 114 27.15 16.32 -2.11
N GLY A 115 26.83 16.92 -3.26
CA GLY A 115 27.44 18.16 -3.70
C GLY A 115 26.53 19.29 -3.24
N ALA A 116 27.01 20.15 -2.34
CA ALA A 116 26.25 21.19 -1.67
C ALA A 116 25.28 21.96 -2.61
N SER A 117 24.02 21.56 -2.65
CA SER A 117 22.95 22.40 -3.19
C SER A 117 22.35 23.17 -2.03
N LEU A 118 22.67 24.47 -1.97
CA LEU A 118 22.15 25.43 -0.98
C LEU A 118 20.68 25.82 -1.24
N VAL A 119 19.97 25.07 -2.08
CA VAL A 119 18.60 25.38 -2.47
C VAL A 119 17.64 24.51 -1.66
N GLN A 120 17.08 25.09 -0.60
CA GLN A 120 15.92 24.53 0.10
C GLN A 120 14.72 24.54 -0.85
N GLY A 121 14.19 23.36 -1.16
CA GLY A 121 13.01 23.19 -2.02
C GLY A 121 13.15 22.10 -3.08
N GLN A 122 13.78 20.97 -2.77
CA GLN A 122 13.96 19.91 -3.77
C GLN A 122 12.62 19.27 -4.17
N PRO A 123 12.30 19.17 -5.47
CA PRO A 123 11.17 18.43 -5.99
C PRO A 123 11.40 16.94 -5.75
N ILE A 124 10.55 16.33 -4.93
CA ILE A 124 10.77 14.94 -4.47
C ILE A 124 10.09 13.93 -5.39
N ILE A 125 10.17 14.16 -6.70
CA ILE A 125 9.56 13.33 -7.75
C ILE A 125 9.97 11.87 -7.60
N ASN A 126 11.25 11.59 -7.33
CA ASN A 126 11.71 10.21 -7.13
C ASN A 126 11.01 9.54 -5.95
N SER A 127 10.86 10.22 -4.81
CA SER A 127 10.13 9.66 -3.66
C SER A 127 8.65 9.46 -3.95
N ALA A 128 8.03 10.35 -4.72
CA ALA A 128 6.62 10.25 -5.07
C ALA A 128 6.39 9.09 -6.05
N LEU A 129 7.33 8.87 -6.99
CA LEU A 129 7.35 7.71 -7.89
C LEU A 129 7.56 6.40 -7.12
N GLU A 130 8.52 6.37 -6.19
CA GLU A 130 8.76 5.19 -5.33
C GLU A 130 7.53 4.85 -4.48
N GLN A 131 6.94 5.84 -3.81
CA GLN A 131 5.73 5.66 -3.03
C GLN A 131 4.57 5.20 -3.92
N PHE A 132 4.39 5.80 -5.10
CA PHE A 132 3.36 5.36 -6.05
C PHE A 132 3.58 3.90 -6.48
N ALA A 133 4.82 3.49 -6.75
CA ALA A 133 5.14 2.11 -7.12
C ALA A 133 4.81 1.12 -5.99
N LEU A 134 5.10 1.47 -4.73
CA LEU A 134 4.73 0.67 -3.57
C LEU A 134 3.21 0.57 -3.41
N GLU A 135 2.50 1.70 -3.53
CA GLU A 135 1.03 1.72 -3.47
C GLU A 135 0.41 0.89 -4.59
N ARG A 136 0.96 0.91 -5.82
CA ARG A 136 0.52 0.06 -6.93
C ARG A 136 0.61 -1.44 -6.59
N LEU A 137 1.74 -1.87 -6.03
CA LEU A 137 1.92 -3.27 -5.61
C LEU A 137 0.90 -3.67 -4.54
N ALA A 138 0.65 -2.79 -3.57
CA ALA A 138 -0.35 -3.02 -2.54
C ALA A 138 -1.78 -3.07 -3.11
N ILE A 139 -2.13 -2.17 -4.04
CA ILE A 139 -3.42 -2.17 -4.73
C ILE A 139 -3.67 -3.51 -5.41
N VAL A 140 -2.71 -4.01 -6.20
CA VAL A 140 -2.85 -5.30 -6.88
C VAL A 140 -3.04 -6.42 -5.88
N ARG A 141 -2.15 -6.52 -4.87
CA ARG A 141 -2.22 -7.56 -3.83
C ARG A 141 -3.59 -7.57 -3.12
N TYR A 142 -4.12 -6.41 -2.75
CA TYR A 142 -5.41 -6.31 -2.06
C TYR A 142 -6.61 -6.45 -2.98
N HIS A 143 -6.48 -6.08 -4.24
CA HIS A 143 -7.53 -6.31 -5.23
C HIS A 143 -7.70 -7.82 -5.51
N ASP A 144 -6.59 -8.52 -5.71
CA ASP A 144 -6.60 -9.98 -5.94
C ASP A 144 -7.17 -10.70 -4.70
N ALA A 145 -6.68 -10.36 -3.50
CA ALA A 145 -7.19 -10.92 -2.24
C ALA A 145 -8.69 -10.66 -2.02
N TYR A 146 -9.17 -9.47 -2.40
CA TYR A 146 -10.59 -9.11 -2.33
C TYR A 146 -11.43 -9.96 -3.31
N LEU A 147 -10.99 -10.12 -4.56
CA LEU A 147 -11.69 -10.96 -5.54
C LEU A 147 -11.70 -12.43 -5.13
N ASP A 148 -10.59 -12.94 -4.61
CA ASP A 148 -10.49 -14.31 -4.10
C ASP A 148 -11.44 -14.56 -2.92
N ALA A 149 -11.55 -13.59 -2.02
CA ALA A 149 -12.49 -13.64 -0.89
C ALA A 149 -13.96 -13.53 -1.33
N LEU A 150 -14.27 -12.73 -2.36
CA LEU A 150 -15.62 -12.70 -2.94
C LEU A 150 -15.98 -14.03 -3.58
N ALA A 151 -15.05 -14.63 -4.33
CA ALA A 151 -15.26 -15.92 -4.99
C ALA A 151 -15.35 -17.12 -4.02
N SER A 152 -15.05 -16.93 -2.74
CA SER A 152 -15.20 -17.96 -1.71
C SER A 152 -16.59 -17.96 -1.06
N GLU A 153 -17.43 -16.94 -1.30
CA GLU A 153 -18.82 -16.91 -0.86
C GLU A 153 -19.57 -18.09 -1.51
N GLY A 154 -20.02 -19.06 -0.69
CA GLY A 154 -20.72 -20.25 -1.16
C GLY A 154 -19.90 -21.53 -1.27
N ARG A 155 -18.58 -21.53 -0.97
CA ARG A 155 -17.80 -22.79 -0.78
C ARG A 155 -18.07 -23.51 0.54
N LYS A 156 -19.02 -23.02 1.34
CA LYS A 156 -19.54 -23.77 2.49
C LYS A 156 -20.35 -24.95 1.97
N GLU A 157 -19.70 -26.09 1.78
CA GLU A 157 -20.45 -27.35 1.78
C GLU A 157 -21.08 -27.53 3.18
N PRO A 158 -22.35 -27.98 3.24
CA PRO A 158 -23.10 -28.13 4.49
C PRO A 158 -22.52 -29.18 5.44
#